data_AF-A0A383REY1-F1
#
_entry.id   AF-A0A383REY1-F1
#
_cell.length_a   1.000
_cell.length_b   1.000
_cell.length_c   1.000
_cell.angle_alpha   90.00
_cell.angle_beta   90.00
_cell.angle_gamma   90.00
#
_symmetry.space_group_name_H-M   'P 1'
#
loop_
_entity.id
_entity.type
_entity.pdbx_description
1 polymer ?
#
loop_
_entity_poly.entity_id
_entity_poly.type
_entity_poly.pdbx_seq_one_letter_code
_entity_poly.pdbx_strand_id
1 'polypeptide(L)'
;MKMTMKIAIATISGILLFGSMNLAAEAASSRSISDITLKTAAAKPKTMTEGEKLEKAEQERIEKLLEKNPDDTYIVYVSNELTKVKGKAEVYMMGNSMPKFDKYEDYLKKADTLKEATLQQPADLPEGYRLSKAEIMGPYSVDYSAQLKAEAKKLNKQIYSKKINWTTSNWIRLEYKNGDDTITLGSRNLDSVDLKQNKQGYTYVSAAEKNKENPKLDKKNLWNELNWRENGKLYYILTNANPLTKEEMIKLAKTMVKK
;
A
#
# COMPACT_ATOMS: atom_id res chain seq x y z
N MET A 1 -10.31 37.82 32.50
CA MET A 1 -9.62 37.43 31.26
C MET A 1 -9.54 35.91 31.19
N LYS A 2 -10.22 35.28 30.23
CA LYS A 2 -10.21 33.83 29.99
C LYS A 2 -9.29 33.57 28.79
N MET A 3 -8.18 32.85 29.00
CA MET A 3 -7.33 32.38 27.90
C MET A 3 -7.93 31.11 27.31
N THR A 4 -8.12 31.10 25.99
CA THR A 4 -8.56 29.92 25.24
C THR A 4 -7.40 29.52 24.34
N MET A 5 -6.68 28.46 24.68
CA MET A 5 -5.62 27.89 23.85
C MET A 5 -6.25 27.18 22.64
N LYS A 6 -5.86 27.59 21.43
CA LYS A 6 -6.16 26.87 20.19
C LYS A 6 -5.05 25.86 19.95
N ILE A 7 -5.39 24.58 19.96
CA ILE A 7 -4.50 23.47 19.59
C ILE A 7 -4.38 23.45 18.07
N ALA A 8 -3.16 23.66 17.57
CA ALA A 8 -2.81 23.44 16.16
C ALA A 8 -2.36 21.98 15.99
N ILE A 9 -3.16 21.16 15.33
CA ILE A 9 -2.77 19.80 14.92
C ILE A 9 -2.07 19.93 13.57
N ALA A 10 -0.74 19.79 13.58
CA ALA A 10 0.06 19.66 12.38
C ALA A 10 -0.06 18.23 11.82
N THR A 11 -0.77 18.08 10.71
CA THR A 11 -0.85 16.82 9.96
C THR A 11 0.45 16.60 9.18
N ILE A 12 1.40 15.87 9.77
CA ILE A 12 2.59 15.37 9.05
C ILE A 12 2.20 14.07 8.36
N SER A 13 1.87 14.15 7.07
CA SER A 13 1.76 13.01 6.17
C SER A 13 3.01 12.92 5.29
N GLY A 14 3.57 11.72 5.18
CA GLY A 14 4.78 11.38 4.41
C GLY A 14 5.72 10.63 5.35
N ILE A 15 5.99 9.35 5.14
CA ILE A 15 6.82 8.84 4.04
C ILE A 15 6.35 7.45 3.58
N LEU A 16 6.06 7.33 2.28
CA LEU A 16 6.38 6.15 1.47
C LEU A 16 7.72 6.44 0.83
N LEU A 17 8.70 5.51 0.84
CA LEU A 17 9.73 5.35 -0.21
C LEU A 17 10.71 4.21 0.13
N PHE A 18 10.45 3.04 -0.45
CA PHE A 18 11.43 2.14 -1.05
C PHE A 18 10.71 1.48 -2.23
N GLY A 19 11.21 1.38 -3.45
CA GLY A 19 12.42 1.88 -4.07
C GLY A 19 12.30 1.65 -5.58
N SER A 20 13.05 2.41 -6.38
CA SER A 20 13.60 2.07 -7.70
C SER A 20 13.80 3.32 -8.54
N MET A 21 15.00 3.91 -8.55
CA MET A 21 15.48 4.70 -9.69
C MET A 21 17.01 4.58 -9.78
N ASN A 22 17.47 3.76 -10.71
CA ASN A 22 18.60 4.16 -11.55
C ASN A 22 18.04 5.19 -12.53
N LEU A 23 18.64 6.38 -12.59
CA LEU A 23 18.97 7.10 -13.82
C LEU A 23 19.66 8.43 -13.45
N ALA A 24 20.91 8.52 -13.91
CA ALA A 24 21.75 9.69 -14.17
C ALA A 24 21.38 11.01 -13.49
N ALA A 25 22.24 11.40 -12.56
CA ALA A 25 22.46 12.80 -12.21
C ALA A 25 23.34 13.46 -13.28
N GLU A 26 22.91 14.60 -13.82
CA GLU A 26 23.85 15.70 -14.07
C GLU A 26 23.16 17.08 -14.05
N ALA A 27 23.79 17.96 -13.28
CA ALA A 27 23.80 19.42 -13.30
C ALA A 27 22.51 20.23 -13.08
N ALA A 28 22.51 20.90 -11.93
CA ALA A 28 21.71 22.06 -11.59
C ALA A 28 22.04 23.29 -12.44
N SER A 29 21.06 24.18 -12.61
CA SER A 29 21.31 25.63 -12.72
C SER A 29 20.19 26.39 -12.04
N SER A 30 20.56 27.05 -10.95
CA SER A 30 19.81 28.08 -10.24
C SER A 30 19.51 29.26 -11.15
N ARG A 31 18.29 29.80 -11.14
CA ARG A 31 18.05 31.25 -11.25
C ARG A 31 16.64 31.64 -10.79
N SER A 32 16.61 32.87 -10.31
CA SER A 32 15.65 33.57 -9.48
C SER A 32 14.27 33.85 -10.10
N ILE A 33 13.32 34.05 -9.19
CA ILE A 33 12.01 34.69 -9.34
C ILE A 33 12.12 35.97 -10.21
N SER A 34 11.29 36.08 -11.24
CA SER A 34 10.64 37.33 -11.69
C SER A 34 9.60 37.03 -12.78
N ASP A 35 8.35 37.38 -12.49
CA ASP A 35 7.27 37.78 -13.42
C ASP A 35 7.22 37.13 -14.80
N ILE A 36 6.48 36.02 -14.90
CA ILE A 36 5.74 35.71 -16.12
C ILE A 36 4.27 35.70 -15.76
N THR A 37 3.62 36.79 -16.12
CA THR A 37 2.17 36.93 -16.24
C THR A 37 1.64 35.73 -17.04
N LEU A 38 1.16 34.69 -16.36
CA LEU A 38 0.40 33.61 -16.97
C LEU A 38 -0.93 34.19 -17.44
N LYS A 39 -0.94 34.72 -18.66
CA LYS A 39 -2.14 34.69 -19.50
C LYS A 39 -2.47 33.22 -19.72
N THR A 40 -3.14 32.60 -18.76
CA THR A 40 -3.86 31.35 -18.97
C THR A 40 -4.95 31.68 -19.96
N ALA A 41 -4.65 31.51 -21.24
CA ALA A 41 -5.69 31.35 -22.24
C ALA A 41 -6.60 30.26 -21.69
N ALA A 42 -7.87 30.60 -21.42
CA ALA A 42 -8.87 29.63 -21.05
C ALA A 42 -8.91 28.61 -22.20
N ALA A 43 -8.24 27.47 -22.00
CA ALA A 43 -8.28 26.37 -22.92
C ALA A 43 -9.76 26.00 -23.03
N LYS A 44 -10.32 26.10 -24.25
CA LYS A 44 -11.67 25.64 -24.52
C LYS A 44 -11.81 24.25 -23.89
N PRO A 45 -12.88 23.97 -23.14
CA PRO A 45 -13.07 22.65 -22.56
C PRO A 45 -12.97 21.64 -23.69
N LYS A 46 -11.97 20.77 -23.60
CA LYS A 46 -11.71 19.76 -24.63
C LYS A 46 -12.95 18.86 -24.61
N THR A 47 -13.72 18.86 -25.69
CA THR A 47 -14.89 17.99 -25.81
C THR A 47 -14.43 16.56 -25.59
N MET A 48 -15.03 15.88 -24.61
CA MET A 48 -14.71 14.48 -24.33
C MET A 48 -14.91 13.66 -25.61
N THR A 49 -13.90 12.86 -25.94
CA THR A 49 -14.00 11.83 -26.97
C THR A 49 -15.06 10.80 -26.58
N GLU A 50 -15.58 10.09 -27.59
CA GLU A 50 -16.57 9.04 -27.32
C GLU A 50 -16.02 7.95 -26.39
N GLY A 51 -14.73 7.62 -26.52
CA GLY A 51 -14.06 6.68 -25.62
C GLY A 51 -14.01 7.16 -24.17
N GLU A 52 -13.73 8.45 -23.94
CA GLU A 52 -13.76 9.03 -22.58
C GLU A 52 -15.17 9.06 -21.99
N LYS A 53 -16.21 9.26 -22.81
CA LYS A 53 -17.60 9.20 -22.32
C LYS A 53 -18.00 7.79 -21.90
N LEU A 54 -17.63 6.79 -22.69
CA LEU A 54 -17.92 5.39 -22.35
C LEU A 54 -17.19 4.94 -21.10
N GLU A 55 -15.92 5.35 -20.94
CA GLU A 55 -15.16 5.08 -19.72
C GLU A 55 -15.82 5.73 -18.50
N LYS A 56 -16.21 7.00 -18.61
CA LYS A 56 -16.89 7.72 -17.53
C LYS A 56 -18.24 7.08 -17.18
N ALA A 57 -19.02 6.65 -18.17
CA ALA A 57 -20.28 5.95 -17.92
C ALA A 57 -20.07 4.64 -17.16
N GLU A 58 -18.99 3.92 -17.45
CA GLU A 58 -18.63 2.70 -16.70
C GLU A 58 -18.17 3.02 -15.27
N GLN A 59 -17.40 4.09 -15.08
CA GLN A 59 -17.01 4.56 -13.74
C GLN A 59 -18.24 4.93 -12.90
N GLU A 60 -19.16 5.72 -13.46
CA GLU A 60 -20.42 6.10 -12.80
C GLU A 60 -21.29 4.88 -12.47
N ARG A 61 -21.29 3.85 -13.34
CA ARG A 61 -21.98 2.59 -13.06
C ARG A 61 -21.37 1.87 -11.86
N ILE A 62 -20.03 1.85 -11.76
CA ILE A 62 -19.31 1.24 -10.63
C ILE A 62 -19.51 2.04 -9.35
N GLU A 63 -19.47 3.37 -9.41
CA GLU A 63 -19.74 4.25 -8.27
C GLU A 63 -21.12 3.99 -7.64
N LYS A 64 -22.16 3.85 -8.46
CA LYS A 64 -23.51 3.46 -7.99
C LYS A 64 -23.56 2.08 -7.32
N LEU A 65 -22.67 1.16 -7.70
CA LEU A 65 -22.56 -0.14 -7.05
C LEU A 65 -21.82 -0.02 -5.71
N LEU A 66 -20.80 0.83 -5.64
CA LEU A 66 -20.03 1.12 -4.44
C LEU A 66 -20.83 1.91 -3.40
N GLU A 67 -21.76 2.77 -3.81
CA GLU A 67 -22.71 3.41 -2.88
C GLU A 67 -23.52 2.38 -2.08
N LYS A 68 -23.86 1.25 -2.71
CA LYS A 68 -24.59 0.14 -2.08
C LYS A 68 -23.68 -0.81 -1.32
N ASN A 69 -22.44 -0.97 -1.79
CA ASN A 69 -21.45 -1.91 -1.25
C ASN A 69 -20.07 -1.24 -1.20
N PRO A 70 -19.81 -0.39 -0.19
CA PRO A 70 -18.58 0.43 -0.14
C PRO A 70 -17.30 -0.40 0.02
N ASP A 71 -17.41 -1.64 0.50
CA ASP A 71 -16.28 -2.56 0.68
C ASP A 71 -15.89 -3.34 -0.58
N ASP A 72 -16.67 -3.19 -1.66
CA ASP A 72 -16.36 -3.85 -2.91
C ASP A 72 -15.16 -3.22 -3.60
N THR A 73 -14.44 -4.05 -4.35
CA THR A 73 -13.38 -3.61 -5.26
C THR A 73 -13.72 -4.09 -6.66
N TYR A 74 -13.57 -3.21 -7.63
CA TYR A 74 -13.70 -3.51 -9.04
C TYR A 74 -12.36 -3.31 -9.73
N ILE A 75 -12.10 -4.15 -10.73
CA ILE A 75 -11.02 -3.92 -11.69
C ILE A 75 -11.62 -3.55 -13.03
N VAL A 76 -11.06 -2.54 -13.66
CA VAL A 76 -11.55 -1.96 -14.92
C VAL A 76 -10.46 -2.06 -15.96
N TYR A 77 -10.82 -2.57 -17.13
CA TYR A 77 -10.05 -2.52 -18.35
C TYR A 77 -10.64 -1.48 -19.30
N VAL A 78 -9.76 -0.64 -19.86
CA VAL A 78 -10.06 0.33 -20.91
C VAL A 78 -8.99 0.18 -21.99
N SER A 79 -9.40 -0.14 -23.21
CA SER A 79 -8.48 -0.24 -24.34
C SER A 79 -7.83 1.11 -24.64
N ASN A 80 -6.51 1.11 -24.80
CA ASN A 80 -5.78 2.32 -25.21
C ASN A 80 -6.17 2.78 -26.63
N GLU A 81 -6.68 1.89 -27.48
CA GLU A 81 -7.19 2.24 -28.80
C GLU A 81 -8.46 3.10 -28.72
N LEU A 82 -9.26 2.91 -27.66
CA LEU A 82 -10.52 3.61 -27.45
C LEU A 82 -10.29 5.06 -27.00
N THR A 83 -9.39 5.27 -26.04
CA THR A 83 -9.13 6.60 -25.47
C THR A 83 -8.05 7.36 -26.25
N LYS A 84 -7.20 6.66 -27.02
CA LYS A 84 -6.06 7.22 -27.76
C LYS A 84 -5.09 8.04 -26.89
N VAL A 85 -5.12 7.84 -25.57
CA VAL A 85 -4.24 8.52 -24.61
C VAL A 85 -2.96 7.72 -24.48
N LYS A 86 -1.85 8.27 -24.98
CA LYS A 86 -0.53 7.64 -24.84
C LYS A 86 -0.12 7.59 -23.36
N GLY A 87 0.39 6.44 -22.92
CA GLY A 87 0.89 6.24 -21.56
C GLY A 87 -0.18 6.01 -20.49
N LYS A 88 -1.47 5.97 -20.86
CA LYS A 88 -2.53 5.61 -19.92
C LYS A 88 -2.47 4.12 -19.59
N ALA A 89 -2.62 3.80 -18.31
CA ALA A 89 -2.77 2.42 -17.87
C ALA A 89 -4.13 1.89 -18.35
N GLU A 90 -4.11 0.78 -19.08
CA GLU A 90 -5.33 0.11 -19.57
C GLU A 90 -6.11 -0.58 -18.46
N VAL A 91 -5.50 -0.82 -17.30
CA VAL A 91 -6.14 -1.53 -16.18
C VAL A 91 -5.94 -0.74 -14.91
N TYR A 92 -7.02 -0.52 -14.16
CA TYR A 92 -7.00 0.15 -12.87
C TYR A 92 -8.07 -0.42 -11.93
N MET A 93 -7.93 -0.15 -10.63
CA MET A 93 -8.89 -0.55 -9.61
C MET A 93 -9.80 0.62 -9.22
N MET A 94 -11.03 0.29 -8.83
CA MET A 94 -12.00 1.21 -8.24
C MET A 94 -12.59 0.60 -6.97
N GLY A 95 -13.01 1.45 -6.03
CA GLY A 95 -13.56 1.02 -4.74
C GLY A 95 -12.48 0.78 -3.68
N ASN A 96 -12.77 -0.08 -2.72
CA ASN A 96 -11.98 -0.23 -1.50
C ASN A 96 -10.81 -1.22 -1.68
N SER A 97 -9.85 -0.88 -2.54
CA SER A 97 -8.69 -1.75 -2.85
C SER A 97 -7.66 -1.85 -1.72
N MET A 98 -7.70 -0.91 -0.76
CA MET A 98 -6.79 -0.83 0.38
C MET A 98 -7.53 -0.29 1.62
N PRO A 99 -8.46 -1.07 2.20
CA PRO A 99 -9.15 -0.68 3.41
C PRO A 99 -8.15 -0.44 4.54
N LYS A 100 -8.48 0.58 5.34
CA LYS A 100 -7.74 0.97 6.54
C LYS A 100 -8.68 0.85 7.73
N PHE A 101 -8.15 0.37 8.84
CA PHE A 101 -8.92 0.13 10.05
C PHE A 101 -8.19 0.75 11.24
N ASP A 102 -8.92 1.51 12.03
CA ASP A 102 -8.42 2.06 13.30
C ASP A 102 -8.80 1.16 14.48
N LYS A 103 -9.67 0.15 14.25
CA LYS A 103 -10.10 -0.85 15.23
C LYS A 103 -9.65 -2.24 14.82
N TYR A 104 -9.16 -3.00 15.78
CA TYR A 104 -8.63 -4.34 15.55
C TYR A 104 -9.72 -5.32 15.12
N GLU A 105 -10.92 -5.18 15.70
CA GLU A 105 -12.07 -6.04 15.43
C GLU A 105 -12.56 -5.89 13.98
N ASP A 106 -12.51 -4.67 13.43
CA ASP A 106 -12.94 -4.41 12.05
C ASP A 106 -11.90 -4.95 11.04
N TYR A 107 -10.61 -4.83 11.36
CA TYR A 107 -9.56 -5.53 10.64
C TYR A 107 -9.78 -7.04 10.63
N LEU A 108 -10.03 -7.63 11.81
CA LEU A 108 -10.24 -9.09 11.94
C LEU A 108 -11.42 -9.56 11.11
N LYS A 109 -12.56 -8.86 11.15
CA LYS A 109 -13.73 -9.19 10.31
C LYS A 109 -13.36 -9.27 8.83
N LYS A 110 -12.53 -8.35 8.33
CA LYS A 110 -12.07 -8.39 6.94
C LYS A 110 -11.07 -9.51 6.71
N ALA A 111 -10.10 -9.69 7.60
CA ALA A 111 -9.07 -10.73 7.50
C ALA A 111 -9.69 -12.14 7.50
N ASP A 112 -10.74 -12.38 8.29
CA ASP A 112 -11.48 -13.64 8.38
C ASP A 112 -12.20 -14.00 7.06
N THR A 113 -12.43 -13.03 6.16
CA THR A 113 -12.97 -13.32 4.82
C THR A 113 -11.92 -13.88 3.85
N LEU A 114 -10.63 -13.75 4.19
CA LEU A 114 -9.53 -14.22 3.36
C LEU A 114 -9.27 -15.70 3.63
N LYS A 115 -8.92 -16.43 2.57
CA LYS A 115 -8.56 -17.85 2.63
C LYS A 115 -7.05 -18.01 2.79
N GLU A 116 -6.49 -17.30 3.76
CA GLU A 116 -5.06 -17.29 4.08
C GLU A 116 -4.83 -17.13 5.58
N ALA A 117 -3.61 -17.42 6.02
CA ALA A 117 -3.25 -17.24 7.42
C ALA A 117 -3.44 -15.78 7.86
N THR A 118 -3.98 -15.61 9.06
CA THR A 118 -4.39 -14.30 9.57
C THR A 118 -3.30 -13.72 10.45
N LEU A 119 -2.94 -12.46 10.20
CA LEU A 119 -2.11 -11.70 11.12
C LEU A 119 -2.94 -11.35 12.36
N GLN A 120 -2.46 -11.72 13.54
CA GLN A 120 -3.14 -11.40 14.79
C GLN A 120 -2.27 -10.53 15.69
N GLN A 121 -2.90 -9.88 16.66
CA GLN A 121 -2.18 -9.25 17.75
C GLN A 121 -1.40 -10.34 18.51
N PRO A 122 -0.07 -10.23 18.62
CA PRO A 122 0.73 -11.21 19.36
C PRO A 122 0.34 -11.23 20.83
N ALA A 123 0.34 -12.42 21.45
CA ALA A 123 0.03 -12.58 22.87
C ALA A 123 1.06 -11.88 23.77
N ASP A 124 2.31 -11.79 23.30
CA ASP A 124 3.44 -11.19 24.00
C ASP A 124 3.69 -9.73 23.60
N LEU A 125 2.69 -9.03 23.03
CA LEU A 125 2.84 -7.62 22.69
C LEU A 125 3.21 -6.82 23.96
N PRO A 126 4.26 -5.98 23.94
CA PRO A 126 4.69 -5.25 25.12
C PRO A 126 3.59 -4.32 25.65
N GLU A 127 3.59 -4.12 26.97
CA GLU A 127 2.62 -3.24 27.62
C GLU A 127 2.68 -1.81 27.06
N GLY A 128 1.51 -1.16 26.98
CA GLY A 128 1.38 0.22 26.47
C GLY A 128 1.22 0.33 24.96
N TYR A 129 1.56 -0.71 24.18
CA TYR A 129 1.34 -0.72 22.74
C TYR A 129 -0.14 -0.93 22.41
N ARG A 130 -0.67 -0.05 21.56
CA ARG A 130 -2.05 -0.14 21.04
C ARG A 130 -2.05 -0.09 19.53
N LEU A 131 -2.99 -0.80 18.91
CA LEU A 131 -3.21 -0.68 17.47
C LEU A 131 -3.45 0.79 17.14
N SER A 132 -2.64 1.32 16.24
CA SER A 132 -2.79 2.66 15.69
C SER A 132 -3.36 2.64 14.27
N LYS A 133 -3.08 1.56 13.52
CA LYS A 133 -3.48 1.41 12.14
C LYS A 133 -3.40 -0.04 11.70
N ALA A 134 -4.40 -0.50 10.96
CA ALA A 134 -4.35 -1.74 10.20
C ALA A 134 -4.71 -1.48 8.74
N GLU A 135 -4.05 -2.17 7.82
CA GLU A 135 -4.25 -2.03 6.39
C GLU A 135 -4.16 -3.40 5.71
N ILE A 136 -5.03 -3.63 4.73
CA ILE A 136 -4.99 -4.83 3.86
C ILE A 136 -5.00 -4.33 2.43
N MET A 137 -4.05 -4.77 1.60
CA MET A 137 -4.10 -4.53 0.16
C MET A 137 -4.70 -5.73 -0.56
N GLY A 138 -5.72 -5.45 -1.36
CA GLY A 138 -6.40 -6.45 -2.18
C GLY A 138 -5.48 -7.13 -3.20
N PRO A 139 -5.93 -8.23 -3.79
CA PRO A 139 -5.15 -8.98 -4.76
C PRO A 139 -5.03 -8.18 -6.06
N TYR A 140 -3.79 -7.92 -6.48
CA TYR A 140 -3.47 -7.32 -7.78
C TYR A 140 -2.15 -7.87 -8.30
N SER A 141 -2.13 -8.33 -9.55
CA SER A 141 -0.90 -8.76 -10.21
C SER A 141 -0.93 -8.42 -11.70
N VAL A 142 0.25 -8.48 -12.32
CA VAL A 142 0.38 -8.34 -13.78
C VAL A 142 -0.42 -9.45 -14.49
N ASP A 143 -0.38 -10.68 -13.96
CA ASP A 143 -1.18 -11.79 -14.47
C ASP A 143 -2.68 -11.53 -14.38
N TYR A 144 -3.13 -10.92 -13.27
CA TYR A 144 -4.53 -10.55 -13.10
C TYR A 144 -4.97 -9.52 -14.14
N SER A 145 -4.11 -8.56 -14.45
CA SER A 145 -4.34 -7.58 -15.52
C SER A 145 -4.35 -8.25 -16.90
N ALA A 146 -3.45 -9.19 -17.17
CA ALA A 146 -3.41 -9.93 -18.43
C ALA A 146 -4.66 -10.79 -18.64
N GLN A 147 -5.13 -11.46 -17.58
CA GLN A 147 -6.38 -12.23 -17.59
C GLN A 147 -7.58 -11.34 -17.91
N LEU A 148 -7.70 -10.17 -17.27
CA LEU A 148 -8.79 -9.23 -17.53
C LEU A 148 -8.79 -8.74 -19.00
N LYS A 149 -7.60 -8.43 -19.54
CA LYS A 149 -7.46 -8.06 -20.97
C LYS A 149 -7.87 -9.22 -21.89
N ALA A 150 -7.45 -10.44 -21.58
CA ALA A 150 -7.80 -11.62 -22.37
C ALA A 150 -9.32 -11.90 -22.33
N GLU A 151 -9.96 -11.76 -21.16
CA GLU A 151 -11.42 -11.83 -21.01
C GLU A 151 -12.12 -10.76 -21.85
N ALA A 152 -11.70 -9.50 -21.77
CA ALA A 152 -12.27 -8.41 -22.53
C ALA A 152 -12.17 -8.64 -24.05
N LYS A 153 -11.01 -9.13 -24.53
CA LYS A 153 -10.80 -9.52 -25.93
C LYS A 153 -11.73 -10.64 -26.37
N LYS A 154 -11.88 -11.70 -25.56
CA LYS A 154 -12.83 -12.80 -25.85
C LYS A 154 -14.27 -12.33 -25.94
N LEU A 155 -14.64 -11.32 -25.15
CA LEU A 155 -15.96 -10.70 -25.14
C LEU A 155 -16.13 -9.60 -26.20
N ASN A 156 -15.09 -9.31 -26.99
CA ASN A 156 -15.03 -8.20 -27.95
C ASN A 156 -15.41 -6.84 -27.30
N LYS A 157 -14.92 -6.59 -26.09
CA LYS A 157 -15.18 -5.37 -25.31
C LYS A 157 -13.94 -4.48 -25.23
N GLN A 158 -14.11 -3.21 -25.55
CA GLN A 158 -13.07 -2.19 -25.37
C GLN A 158 -13.07 -1.57 -23.96
N ILE A 159 -14.19 -1.71 -23.22
CA ILE A 159 -14.29 -1.42 -21.78
C ILE A 159 -14.92 -2.63 -21.10
N TYR A 160 -14.29 -3.10 -20.03
CA TYR A 160 -14.77 -4.23 -19.27
C TYR A 160 -14.39 -4.08 -17.81
N SER A 161 -15.31 -4.38 -16.89
CA SER A 161 -15.00 -4.41 -15.47
C SER A 161 -15.57 -5.67 -14.82
N LYS A 162 -14.96 -6.05 -13.70
CA LYS A 162 -15.46 -7.12 -12.84
C LYS A 162 -15.23 -6.81 -11.38
N LYS A 163 -16.15 -7.26 -10.52
CA LYS A 163 -15.95 -7.29 -9.08
C LYS A 163 -14.84 -8.28 -8.75
N ILE A 164 -13.91 -7.86 -7.91
CA ILE A 164 -12.85 -8.73 -7.39
C ILE A 164 -13.39 -9.49 -6.18
N ASN A 165 -13.35 -10.81 -6.23
CA ASN A 165 -13.59 -11.63 -5.05
C ASN A 165 -12.27 -11.79 -4.28
N TRP A 166 -12.17 -11.17 -3.11
CA TRP A 166 -10.98 -11.22 -2.27
C TRP A 166 -10.91 -12.56 -1.56
N THR A 167 -10.05 -13.45 -2.02
CA THR A 167 -9.71 -14.68 -1.29
C THR A 167 -8.31 -14.63 -0.70
N THR A 168 -7.48 -13.68 -1.12
CA THR A 168 -6.11 -13.49 -0.66
C THR A 168 -5.79 -11.99 -0.63
N SER A 169 -4.72 -11.62 0.07
CA SER A 169 -4.18 -10.26 0.07
C SER A 169 -2.78 -10.19 -0.56
N ASN A 170 -2.45 -9.04 -1.14
CA ASN A 170 -1.09 -8.76 -1.57
C ASN A 170 -0.17 -8.41 -0.39
N TRP A 171 -0.68 -7.65 0.58
CA TRP A 171 -0.02 -7.42 1.85
C TRP A 171 -1.01 -7.05 2.95
N ILE A 172 -0.63 -7.32 4.19
CA ILE A 172 -1.32 -6.91 5.42
C ILE A 172 -0.30 -6.20 6.31
N ARG A 173 -0.69 -5.10 6.97
CA ARG A 173 0.13 -4.39 7.94
C ARG A 173 -0.71 -4.03 9.16
N LEU A 174 -0.19 -4.32 10.35
CA LEU A 174 -0.70 -3.87 11.64
C LEU A 174 0.38 -3.02 12.31
N GLU A 175 0.07 -1.77 12.64
CA GLU A 175 0.99 -0.85 13.31
C GLU A 175 0.50 -0.57 14.73
N TYR A 176 1.37 -0.86 15.70
CA TYR A 176 1.15 -0.60 17.11
C TYR A 176 2.06 0.52 17.59
N LYS A 177 1.54 1.39 18.46
CA LYS A 177 2.28 2.53 19.02
C LYS A 177 2.23 2.58 20.53
N ASN A 178 3.34 3.04 21.11
CA ASN A 178 3.45 3.50 22.48
C ASN A 178 4.30 4.78 22.50
N GLY A 179 3.67 5.95 22.60
CA GLY A 179 4.35 7.23 22.38
C GLY A 179 4.93 7.30 20.96
N ASP A 180 6.23 7.56 20.87
CA ASP A 180 6.97 7.64 19.60
C ASP A 180 7.45 6.26 19.09
N ASP A 181 7.34 5.22 19.91
CA ASP A 181 7.79 3.87 19.53
C ASP A 181 6.74 3.13 18.70
N THR A 182 7.25 2.36 17.74
CA THR A 182 6.40 1.68 16.75
C THR A 182 6.81 0.22 16.59
N ILE A 183 5.81 -0.65 16.56
CA ILE A 183 5.95 -2.05 16.15
C ILE A 183 5.03 -2.25 14.96
N THR A 184 5.60 -2.57 13.81
CA THR A 184 4.85 -2.94 12.61
C THR A 184 4.94 -4.44 12.40
N LEU A 185 3.79 -5.10 12.31
CA LEU A 185 3.65 -6.49 11.93
C LEU A 185 3.12 -6.51 10.49
N GLY A 186 3.63 -7.40 9.65
CA GLY A 186 3.04 -7.54 8.32
C GLY A 186 3.26 -8.86 7.64
N SER A 187 2.50 -9.05 6.56
CA SER A 187 2.72 -10.10 5.58
C SER A 187 2.66 -9.50 4.18
N ARG A 188 3.34 -10.14 3.23
CA ARG A 188 3.23 -9.81 1.80
C ARG A 188 3.56 -11.01 0.92
N ASN A 189 3.16 -10.93 -0.33
CA ASN A 189 3.60 -11.89 -1.35
C ASN A 189 5.13 -11.87 -1.48
N LEU A 190 5.70 -13.06 -1.70
CA LEU A 190 7.13 -13.23 -1.93
C LEU A 190 7.51 -12.71 -3.32
N ASP A 191 8.65 -12.02 -3.39
CA ASP A 191 9.32 -11.70 -4.65
C ASP A 191 10.64 -12.48 -4.81
N SER A 192 11.29 -12.31 -5.97
CA SER A 192 12.54 -13.01 -6.26
C SER A 192 13.72 -12.62 -5.36
N VAL A 193 13.71 -11.42 -4.77
CA VAL A 193 14.72 -10.95 -3.83
C VAL A 193 14.51 -11.63 -2.50
N ASP A 194 13.26 -11.71 -2.03
CA ASP A 194 12.91 -12.43 -0.81
C ASP A 194 13.36 -13.86 -0.88
N LEU A 195 13.13 -14.52 -2.03
CA LEU A 195 13.53 -15.89 -2.31
C LEU A 195 15.04 -16.13 -2.19
N LYS A 196 15.86 -15.10 -2.39
CA LYS A 196 17.32 -15.15 -2.24
C LYS A 196 17.78 -14.81 -0.82
N GLN A 197 17.17 -13.79 -0.20
CA GLN A 197 17.63 -13.22 1.07
C GLN A 197 17.10 -13.95 2.30
N ASN A 198 15.84 -14.35 2.30
CA ASN A 198 15.15 -14.86 3.50
C ASN A 198 15.10 -16.40 3.55
N LYS A 199 16.23 -17.08 3.80
CA LYS A 199 16.26 -18.54 3.91
C LYS A 199 15.26 -19.06 4.97
N GLN A 200 15.00 -20.38 4.96
CA GLN A 200 14.08 -20.99 5.92
C GLN A 200 14.48 -20.65 7.37
N GLY A 201 13.52 -20.15 8.16
CA GLY A 201 13.75 -19.62 9.50
C GLY A 201 13.68 -18.10 9.58
N TYR A 202 14.19 -17.54 10.69
CA TYR A 202 14.18 -16.11 10.95
C TYR A 202 15.45 -15.43 10.45
N THR A 203 15.29 -14.35 9.69
CA THR A 203 16.36 -13.45 9.25
C THR A 203 16.21 -12.12 9.98
N TYR A 204 17.23 -11.72 10.72
CA TYR A 204 17.23 -10.47 11.49
C TYR A 204 18.27 -9.51 10.93
N VAL A 205 17.88 -8.23 10.79
CA VAL A 205 18.77 -7.13 10.41
C VAL A 205 18.51 -5.96 11.35
N SER A 206 19.53 -5.49 12.04
CA SER A 206 19.42 -4.35 12.95
C SER A 206 19.46 -3.00 12.22
N ALA A 207 18.89 -1.97 12.84
CA ALA A 207 19.01 -0.59 12.39
C ALA A 207 20.49 -0.16 12.27
N ALA A 208 21.35 -0.62 13.18
CA ALA A 208 22.77 -0.32 13.18
C ALA A 208 23.51 -0.93 11.98
N GLU A 209 23.18 -2.16 11.59
CA GLU A 209 23.74 -2.81 10.39
C GLU A 209 23.29 -2.09 9.12
N LYS A 210 22.00 -1.73 9.01
CA LYS A 210 21.49 -0.93 7.88
C LYS A 210 22.20 0.41 7.75
N ASN A 211 22.47 1.07 8.88
CA ASN A 211 23.20 2.32 8.89
C ASN A 211 24.66 2.14 8.43
N LYS A 212 25.30 1.01 8.74
CA LYS A 212 26.66 0.71 8.25
C LYS A 212 26.68 0.45 6.76
N GLU A 213 25.71 -0.29 6.23
CA GLU A 213 25.60 -0.59 4.79
C GLU A 213 25.19 0.63 3.97
N ASN A 214 24.35 1.50 4.54
CA ASN A 214 23.91 2.73 3.90
C ASN A 214 23.92 3.93 4.88
N PRO A 215 25.10 4.55 5.11
CA PRO A 215 25.23 5.66 6.07
C PRO A 215 24.47 6.93 5.70
N LYS A 216 24.00 7.04 4.45
CA LYS A 216 23.19 8.16 3.96
C LYS A 216 21.69 7.95 4.19
N LEU A 217 21.31 6.81 4.76
CA LEU A 217 19.91 6.51 5.02
C LEU A 217 19.37 7.44 6.11
N ASP A 218 18.22 8.06 5.82
CA ASP A 218 17.53 8.91 6.79
C ASP A 218 17.21 8.09 8.05
N LYS A 219 17.40 8.69 9.25
CA LYS A 219 17.16 8.04 10.54
C LYS A 219 15.74 7.48 10.66
N LYS A 220 14.75 8.11 10.02
CA LYS A 220 13.36 7.62 10.00
C LYS A 220 13.18 6.30 9.24
N ASN A 221 14.16 5.94 8.41
CA ASN A 221 14.22 4.70 7.65
C ASN A 221 15.16 3.67 8.29
N LEU A 222 15.68 3.95 9.49
CA LEU A 222 16.44 3.01 10.29
C LEU A 222 15.50 2.26 11.23
N TRP A 223 15.37 0.96 10.99
CA TRP A 223 14.54 0.06 11.79
C TRP A 223 15.24 -1.28 11.97
N ASN A 224 14.93 -1.95 13.08
CA ASN A 224 15.22 -3.37 13.22
C ASN A 224 14.16 -4.14 12.43
N GLU A 225 14.58 -5.24 11.80
CA GLU A 225 13.74 -6.03 10.91
C GLU A 225 13.94 -7.52 11.21
N LEU A 226 12.83 -8.22 11.43
CA LEU A 226 12.79 -9.68 11.49
C LEU A 226 11.88 -10.17 10.37
N ASN A 227 12.41 -11.02 9.48
CA ASN A 227 11.70 -11.61 8.36
C ASN A 227 11.68 -13.14 8.45
N TRP A 228 10.60 -13.77 8.02
CA TRP A 228 10.55 -15.22 7.80
C TRP A 228 9.55 -15.57 6.71
N ARG A 229 9.71 -16.76 6.14
CA ARG A 229 8.76 -17.32 5.17
C ARG A 229 7.90 -18.38 5.83
N GLU A 230 6.60 -18.27 5.64
CA GLU A 230 5.63 -19.28 6.07
C GLU A 230 4.39 -19.17 5.15
N ASN A 231 3.66 -20.26 4.93
CA ASN A 231 2.39 -20.25 4.17
C ASN A 231 2.43 -19.52 2.80
N GLY A 232 3.57 -19.59 2.09
CA GLY A 232 3.75 -18.93 0.79
C GLY A 232 3.88 -17.40 0.83
N LYS A 233 4.03 -16.80 2.01
CA LYS A 233 4.23 -15.36 2.21
C LYS A 233 5.54 -15.05 2.92
N LEU A 234 5.97 -13.80 2.79
CA LEU A 234 6.93 -13.20 3.69
C LEU A 234 6.17 -12.57 4.85
N TYR A 235 6.53 -12.91 6.07
CA TYR A 235 6.10 -12.23 7.29
C TYR A 235 7.24 -11.40 7.83
N TYR A 236 6.89 -10.26 8.44
CA TYR A 236 7.88 -9.36 8.98
C TYR A 236 7.42 -8.65 10.25
N ILE A 237 8.40 -8.29 11.08
CA ILE A 237 8.26 -7.37 12.19
C ILE A 237 9.28 -6.26 12.00
N LEU A 238 8.84 -5.00 12.02
CA LEU A 238 9.69 -3.81 12.01
C LEU A 238 9.54 -3.06 13.32
N THR A 239 10.65 -2.57 13.86
CA THR A 239 10.64 -1.64 14.99
C THR A 239 11.57 -0.46 14.73
N ASN A 240 11.18 0.75 15.16
CA ASN A 240 12.10 1.90 15.13
C ASN A 240 13.37 1.60 15.95
N ALA A 241 14.39 2.45 15.86
CA ALA A 241 15.76 2.16 16.31
C ALA A 241 15.97 1.79 17.81
N ASN A 242 14.93 1.61 18.64
CA ASN A 242 14.99 0.86 19.90
C ASN A 242 13.60 0.69 20.58
N PRO A 243 12.88 -0.43 20.35
CA PRO A 243 12.07 -0.97 21.45
C PRO A 243 12.22 -2.47 21.72
N LEU A 244 12.72 -3.29 20.78
CA LEU A 244 12.78 -4.76 20.94
C LEU A 244 14.08 -5.37 20.42
N THR A 245 14.58 -6.37 21.14
CA THR A 245 15.66 -7.29 20.76
C THR A 245 15.20 -8.30 19.72
N LYS A 246 16.16 -8.97 19.06
CA LYS A 246 15.88 -10.07 18.12
C LYS A 246 15.04 -11.17 18.78
N GLU A 247 15.39 -11.54 20.00
CA GLU A 247 14.74 -12.60 20.76
C GLU A 247 13.28 -12.25 21.09
N GLU A 248 13.02 -10.99 21.47
CA GLU A 248 11.67 -10.49 21.69
C GLU A 248 10.85 -10.45 20.41
N MET A 249 11.43 -10.02 19.28
CA MET A 249 10.74 -10.07 17.98
C MET A 249 10.41 -11.51 17.58
N ILE A 250 11.29 -12.47 17.84
CA ILE A 250 11.01 -13.90 17.59
C ILE A 250 9.87 -14.39 18.50
N LYS A 251 9.79 -13.93 19.75
CA LYS A 251 8.69 -14.26 20.67
C LYS A 251 7.34 -13.77 20.11
N LEU A 252 7.29 -12.53 19.62
CA LEU A 252 6.12 -11.97 18.95
C LEU A 252 5.76 -12.80 17.70
N ALA A 253 6.74 -13.11 16.85
CA ALA A 253 6.53 -13.83 15.61
C ALA A 253 5.83 -15.19 15.79
N LYS A 254 6.17 -15.92 16.87
CA LYS A 254 5.56 -17.22 17.20
C LYS A 254 4.05 -17.16 17.45
N THR A 255 3.52 -16.01 17.86
CA THR A 255 2.09 -15.83 18.15
C THR A 255 1.41 -14.85 17.18
N MET A 256 2.15 -14.29 16.22
CA MET A 256 1.65 -13.30 15.27
C MET A 256 0.78 -13.91 14.15
N VAL A 257 0.98 -15.18 13.81
CA VAL A 257 0.31 -15.82 12.67
C VAL A 257 -0.63 -16.90 13.18
N LYS A 258 -1.93 -16.70 12.94
CA LYS A 258 -2.95 -17.72 13.16
C LYS A 258 -3.09 -18.57 11.91
N LYS A 259 -2.87 -19.88 12.06
CA LYS A 259 -3.02 -20.87 10.99
C LYS A 259 -4.48 -21.12 10.65
#